data_AF-D3T0Z4-F1
#
_entry.id   AF-D3T0Z4-F1
#
_cell.length_a   1.000
_cell.length_b   1.000
_cell.length_c   1.000
_cell.angle_alpha   90.00
_cell.angle_beta   90.00
_cell.angle_gamma   90.00
#
_symmetry.space_group_name_H-M   'P 1'
#
loop_
_entity.id
_entity.type
_entity.pdbx_description
1 polymer ?
#
loop_
_entity_poly.entity_id
_entity_poly.type
_entity_poly.pdbx_seq_one_letter_code
_entity_poly.pdbx_strand_id
1 'polypeptide(L)'
;MEASFLVAKLITLVLSLVVAYLAYHGYRRSGQKPMLYVSGGFVFIGVGAICEGLIYQVFGTTIASAALVQGIIVSSGMVLVLLSLWNH
;
A
#
# COMPACT_ATOMS: atom_id res chain seq x y z
N MET A 1 14.66 3.09 -16.91
CA MET A 1 14.57 2.58 -15.53
C MET A 1 15.25 1.23 -15.49
N GLU A 2 16.15 1.02 -14.54
CA GLU A 2 16.79 -0.28 -14.36
C GLU A 2 15.73 -1.31 -13.96
N ALA A 3 15.65 -2.44 -14.66
CA ALA A 3 14.63 -3.48 -14.44
C ALA A 3 14.53 -3.90 -12.95
N SER A 4 15.64 -3.85 -12.23
CA SER A 4 15.77 -4.12 -10.80
C SER A 4 14.83 -3.27 -9.93
N PHE A 5 14.63 -1.99 -10.26
CA PHE A 5 13.74 -1.10 -9.51
C PHE A 5 12.27 -1.49 -9.68
N LEU A 6 11.90 -1.87 -10.91
CA LEU A 6 10.55 -2.31 -11.23
C LEU A 6 10.23 -3.64 -10.54
N VAL A 7 11.19 -4.57 -10.54
CA VAL A 7 11.08 -5.87 -9.85
C VAL A 7 10.90 -5.66 -8.35
N ALA A 8 11.69 -4.78 -7.72
CA ALA A 8 11.53 -4.48 -6.30
C ALA A 8 10.13 -3.95 -5.98
N LYS A 9 9.59 -3.01 -6.77
CA LYS A 9 8.22 -2.51 -6.59
C LYS A 9 7.15 -3.57 -6.77
N LEU A 10 7.30 -4.46 -7.75
CA LEU A 10 6.37 -5.57 -7.95
C LEU A 10 6.39 -6.53 -6.76
N ILE A 11 7.56 -6.82 -6.21
CA ILE A 11 7.70 -7.64 -5.00
C ILE A 11 6.97 -6.97 -3.82
N THR A 12 7.21 -5.67 -3.60
CA THR A 12 6.51 -4.90 -2.55
C THR A 12 5.00 -4.91 -2.75
N LEU A 13 4.51 -4.70 -3.98
CA LEU A 13 3.09 -4.74 -4.31
C LEU A 13 2.49 -6.12 -3.97
N VAL A 14 3.14 -7.20 -4.40
CA VAL A 14 2.68 -8.58 -4.15
C VAL A 14 2.63 -8.85 -2.65
N LEU A 15 3.69 -8.51 -1.92
CA LEU A 15 3.73 -8.64 -0.46
C LEU A 15 2.59 -7.87 0.20
N SER A 16 2.37 -6.61 -0.18
CA SER A 16 1.28 -5.80 0.34
C SER A 16 -0.09 -6.42 0.05
N LEU A 17 -0.31 -6.95 -1.16
CA LEU A 17 -1.56 -7.63 -1.52
C LEU A 17 -1.76 -8.93 -0.74
N VAL A 18 -0.69 -9.70 -0.53
CA VAL A 18 -0.72 -10.93 0.27
C VAL A 18 -1.11 -10.60 1.70
N VAL A 19 -0.53 -9.56 2.31
CA VAL A 19 -0.91 -9.13 3.66
C VAL A 19 -2.36 -8.64 3.69
N ALA A 20 -2.80 -7.86 2.70
CA ALA A 20 -4.19 -7.42 2.60
C ALA A 20 -5.17 -8.59 2.48
N TYR A 21 -4.81 -9.62 1.71
CA TYR A 21 -5.59 -10.84 1.53
C TYR A 21 -5.63 -11.68 2.81
N LEU A 22 -4.50 -11.88 3.49
CA LEU A 22 -4.45 -12.59 4.77
C LEU A 22 -5.27 -11.87 5.84
N ALA A 23 -5.19 -10.53 5.90
CA ALA A 23 -5.99 -9.72 6.82
C ALA A 23 -7.49 -9.85 6.53
N TYR A 24 -7.89 -9.82 5.26
CA TYR A 24 -9.29 -10.02 4.86
C TYR A 24 -9.78 -11.44 5.16
N HIS A 25 -8.96 -12.45 4.89
CA HIS A 25 -9.29 -13.84 5.22
C HIS A 25 -9.38 -14.05 6.74
N GLY A 26 -8.48 -13.43 7.51
CA GLY A 26 -8.52 -13.41 8.97
C GLY A 26 -9.77 -12.72 9.51
N TYR A 27 -10.17 -11.59 8.92
CA TYR A 27 -11.43 -10.92 9.24
C TYR A 27 -12.63 -11.85 9.03
N ARG A 28 -12.68 -12.56 7.88
CA ARG A 28 -13.78 -13.47 7.57
C ARG A 28 -13.88 -14.65 8.55
N ARG A 29 -12.75 -15.11 9.12
CA ARG A 29 -12.70 -16.25 10.06
C ARG A 29 -12.91 -15.84 11.52
N SER A 30 -12.36 -14.70 11.94
CA SER A 30 -12.37 -14.26 13.34
C SER A 30 -13.40 -13.18 13.65
N GLY A 31 -14.03 -12.56 12.64
CA GLY A 31 -15.03 -11.49 12.79
C GLY A 31 -14.48 -10.18 13.37
N GLN A 32 -13.16 -10.08 13.56
CA GLN A 32 -12.53 -8.94 14.21
C GLN A 32 -12.43 -7.75 13.25
N LYS A 33 -13.30 -6.76 13.46
CA LYS A 33 -13.33 -5.47 12.73
C LYS A 33 -11.95 -4.80 12.54
N PRO A 34 -10.99 -4.86 13.49
CA PRO A 34 -9.63 -4.37 13.27
C PRO A 34 -8.96 -4.90 11.99
N MET A 35 -9.10 -6.19 11.69
CA MET A 35 -8.44 -6.81 10.53
C MET A 35 -8.90 -6.25 9.18
N LEU A 36 -10.10 -5.67 9.08
CA LEU A 36 -10.54 -4.95 7.87
C LEU A 36 -9.73 -3.67 7.64
N TYR A 37 -9.44 -2.92 8.71
CA TYR A 37 -8.64 -1.70 8.61
C TYR A 37 -7.19 -2.01 8.19
N VAL A 38 -6.62 -3.11 8.67
CA VAL A 38 -5.31 -3.61 8.19
C VAL A 38 -5.37 -3.95 6.71
N SER A 39 -6.41 -4.67 6.27
CA SER A 39 -6.58 -5.04 4.86
C SER A 39 -6.65 -3.81 3.96
N GLY A 40 -7.50 -2.83 4.32
CA GLY A 40 -7.59 -1.56 3.60
C GLY A 40 -6.28 -0.77 3.60
N GLY A 41 -5.59 -0.70 4.74
CA GLY A 41 -4.30 -0.01 4.86
C GLY A 41 -3.23 -0.59 3.93
N PHE A 42 -3.12 -1.92 3.86
CA PHE A 42 -2.16 -2.59 2.98
C PHE A 42 -2.50 -2.45 1.49
N VAL A 43 -3.78 -2.34 1.12
CA VAL A 43 -4.17 -1.98 -0.26
C VAL A 43 -3.66 -0.58 -0.61
N PHE A 44 -3.87 0.41 0.26
CA PHE A 44 -3.36 1.76 0.05
C PHE A 44 -1.83 1.79 -0.04
N ILE A 45 -1.12 1.08 0.84
CA ILE A 45 0.34 0.98 0.82
C ILE A 45 0.84 0.34 -0.49
N GLY A 46 0.21 -0.75 -0.93
CA GLY A 46 0.57 -1.44 -2.17
C GLY A 46 0.34 -0.56 -3.40
N VAL A 47 -0.82 0.11 -3.50
CA VAL A 47 -1.12 1.05 -4.58
C VAL A 47 -0.15 2.22 -4.57
N GLY A 48 0.15 2.78 -3.40
CA GLY A 48 1.14 3.84 -3.23
C GLY A 48 2.51 3.46 -3.76
N ALA A 49 2.98 2.24 -3.49
CA ALA A 49 4.30 1.76 -3.93
C ALA A 49 4.48 1.77 -5.45
N ILE A 50 3.41 1.49 -6.22
CA ILE A 50 3.47 1.51 -7.69
C ILE A 50 3.11 2.88 -8.28
N CYS A 51 2.38 3.72 -7.54
CA CYS A 51 1.93 5.04 -7.99
C CYS A 51 3.07 5.96 -8.43
N GLU A 52 4.18 6.05 -7.70
CA GLU A 52 5.31 6.91 -8.11
C GLU A 52 5.89 6.50 -9.47
N GLY A 53 5.96 5.19 -9.75
CA GLY A 53 6.46 4.69 -11.04
C GLY A 53 5.51 5.04 -12.19
N LEU A 54 4.20 4.89 -11.95
CA LEU A 54 3.16 5.24 -12.92
C LEU A 54 3.10 6.75 -13.18
N ILE A 55 3.14 7.57 -12.13
CA ILE A 55 3.06 9.04 -12.23
C ILE A 55 4.28 9.59 -12.97
N TYR A 56 5.47 9.09 -12.65
CA TYR A 56 6.67 9.48 -13.37
C TYR A 56 6.59 9.11 -14.86
N GLN A 57 6.10 7.91 -15.18
CA GLN A 57 6.02 7.42 -16.56
C GLN A 57 4.90 8.09 -17.39
N VAL A 58 3.75 8.38 -16.78
CA VAL A 58 2.56 8.93 -17.47
C VAL A 58 2.60 10.46 -17.57
N PHE A 59 3.04 11.16 -16.52
CA PHE A 59 2.99 12.62 -16.49
C PHE A 59 4.32 13.29 -16.86
N GLY A 60 5.43 12.55 -16.99
CA GLY A 60 6.76 13.13 -17.24
C GLY A 60 7.18 14.16 -16.18
N THR A 61 6.58 14.07 -14.98
CA THR A 61 6.74 15.03 -13.89
C THR A 61 8.04 14.76 -13.12
N THR A 62 8.47 15.71 -12.30
CA THR A 62 9.68 15.59 -11.48
C THR A 62 9.54 14.41 -10.48
N ILE A 63 10.62 13.65 -10.27
CA ILE A 63 10.65 12.53 -9.31
C ILE A 63 10.13 12.96 -7.92
N ALA A 64 10.39 14.20 -7.52
CA ALA A 64 9.92 14.78 -6.27
C ALA A 64 8.38 14.83 -6.15
N SER A 65 7.64 15.22 -7.19
CA SER A 65 6.17 15.29 -7.13
C SER A 65 5.55 13.90 -7.11
N ALA A 66 6.11 12.96 -7.88
CA ALA A 66 5.70 11.54 -7.84
C ALA A 66 5.92 10.92 -6.46
N ALA A 67 7.07 11.21 -5.82
CA ALA A 67 7.39 10.74 -4.48
C ALA A 67 6.48 11.35 -3.41
N LEU A 68 6.09 12.63 -3.55
CA LEU A 68 5.13 13.27 -2.64
C LEU A 68 3.76 12.61 -2.69
N VAL A 69 3.23 12.35 -3.89
CA VAL A 69 1.93 11.67 -4.05
C VAL A 69 1.98 10.26 -3.47
N GLN A 70 3.03 9.49 -3.76
CA GLN A 70 3.24 8.19 -3.13
C GLN A 70 3.30 8.30 -1.60
N GLY A 71 4.03 9.27 -1.06
CA GLY A 71 4.15 9.49 0.38
C GLY A 71 2.80 9.74 1.06
N ILE A 72 1.93 10.55 0.44
CA ILE A 72 0.58 10.82 0.96
C ILE A 72 -0.27 9.55 0.96
N ILE A 73 -0.25 8.79 -0.14
CA ILE A 73 -1.01 7.54 -0.28
C ILE A 73 -0.53 6.51 0.76
N VAL A 74 0.77 6.29 0.87
CA VAL A 74 1.35 5.34 1.83
C VAL A 74 1.05 5.76 3.27
N SER A 75 1.18 7.05 3.58
CA SER A 75 0.86 7.58 4.91
C SER A 75 -0.61 7.35 5.27
N SER A 76 -1.54 7.56 4.33
CA SER A 76 -2.96 7.27 4.55
C SER A 76 -3.22 5.78 4.84
N GLY A 77 -2.51 4.87 4.16
CA GLY A 77 -2.55 3.44 4.43
C GLY A 77 -2.00 3.08 5.81
N MET A 78 -0.91 3.73 6.25
CA MET A 78 -0.38 3.54 7.60
C MET A 78 -1.34 4.04 8.69
N VAL A 79 -2.06 5.13 8.45
CA VAL A 79 -3.10 5.61 9.38
C VAL A 79 -4.20 4.57 9.54
N LEU A 80 -4.64 3.91 8.47
CA LEU A 80 -5.62 2.82 8.56
C LEU A 80 -5.09 1.65 9.39
N VAL A 81 -3.82 1.27 9.23
CA VAL A 81 -3.18 0.25 10.06
C VAL A 81 -3.11 0.69 11.53
N LEU A 82 -2.77 1.95 11.81
CA LEU A 82 -2.78 2.51 13.16
C LEU A 82 -4.16 2.49 13.81
N LEU A 83 -5.21 2.86 13.06
CA LEU A 83 -6.59 2.82 13.54
C LEU A 83 -7.04 1.38 13.86
N SER A 84 -6.52 0.38 13.13
CA SER A 84 -6.74 -1.02 13.50
C SER A 84 -6.17 -1.34 14.88
N LEU A 85 -5.02 -0.78 15.25
CA LEU A 85 -4.35 -1.08 16.51
C LEU A 85 -4.97 -0.30 17.67
N TRP A 86 -5.35 0.95 17.42
CA TRP A 86 -6.01 1.79 18.42
C TRP A 86 -7.39 1.24 18.82
N ASN A 87 -8.11 0.66 17.86
CA ASN A 87 -9.47 0.16 18.08
C ASN A 87 -9.49 -1.32 18.54
N HIS A 88 -8.41 -1.80 19.16
CA HIS A 88 -8.27 -3.12 19.81
C HIS A 88 -8.02 -2.93 21.30
#